data_AF-A0A9X4RKB5-F1
#
_entry.id   AF-A0A9X4RKB5-F1
#
_cell.length_a   1.000
_cell.length_b   1.000
_cell.length_c   1.000
_cell.angle_alpha   90.00
_cell.angle_beta   90.00
_cell.angle_gamma   90.00
#
_symmetry.space_group_name_H-M   'P 1'
#
loop_
_entity.id
_entity.type
_entity.pdbx_description
1 polymer ?
#
loop_
_entity_poly.entity_id
_entity_poly.type
_entity_poly.pdbx_seq_one_letter_code
_entity_poly.pdbx_strand_id
1 'polypeptide(L)'
;MDLSMDLSMDLSANYGAEVRSLHTRLMRVPLAIEESYSYWQNCHPNVLNLEVDRDRITNKTDKINQLAEIAFEKRWFGSKSMARTQLLLKEFSQRYDAYPVALLVLQQWQPRDLLTRRNLCHWHLQLVDPLYRAFTDHYLGQRRILSTDITDSNIDRDIVGRWVSQNMGRDHWSPATIARMATGLIAAAASVGLCSDKMGKRNLLYPQVSDRAVEYWLYFLRALTFEGTLLDNPYWRSVGLTGSLLETRLQRLPNLDFRRMGELIDFGWQCADLKDWALRLDRENLE
;
A
#
# COMPACT_ATOMS: atom_id res chain seq x y z
N MET A 1 -44.57 18.03 7.19
CA MET A 1 -43.79 18.44 6.01
C MET A 1 -42.57 19.17 6.51
N ASP A 2 -41.42 18.78 5.96
CA ASP A 2 -40.07 19.31 6.18
C ASP A 2 -39.34 18.90 7.46
N LEU A 3 -38.97 17.61 7.47
CA LEU A 3 -37.73 17.13 8.06
C LEU A 3 -36.61 17.39 7.05
N SER A 4 -36.05 18.60 7.03
CA SER A 4 -34.73 18.85 6.46
C SER A 4 -33.69 18.28 7.43
N MET A 5 -33.46 16.98 7.31
CA MET A 5 -32.41 16.27 8.02
C MET A 5 -31.10 16.64 7.31
N ASP A 6 -30.48 17.70 7.83
CA ASP A 6 -29.16 18.18 7.41
C ASP A 6 -28.14 17.09 7.79
N LEU A 7 -27.90 16.17 6.86
CA LEU A 7 -26.83 15.18 6.92
C LEU A 7 -25.51 15.90 6.69
N SER A 8 -25.06 16.65 7.69
CA SER A 8 -23.66 17.04 7.80
C SER A 8 -22.85 15.77 8.04
N MET A 9 -22.50 15.07 6.95
CA MET A 9 -21.39 14.12 6.93
C MET A 9 -20.19 14.83 7.54
N ASP A 10 -19.71 14.32 8.67
CA ASP A 10 -18.48 14.77 9.29
C ASP A 10 -17.31 14.45 8.33
N LEU A 11 -17.02 15.38 7.43
CA LEU A 11 -15.94 15.39 6.44
C LEU A 11 -14.56 15.63 7.08
N SER A 12 -14.43 15.49 8.41
CA SER A 12 -13.25 15.97 9.15
C SER A 12 -12.07 14.99 9.20
N ALA A 13 -12.24 13.72 8.85
CA ALA A 13 -11.16 12.77 8.87
C ALA A 13 -10.32 12.82 7.58
N ASN A 14 -9.31 13.70 7.53
CA ASN A 14 -8.28 13.68 6.49
C ASN A 14 -7.16 12.70 6.89
N TYR A 15 -7.00 11.60 6.15
CA TYR A 15 -5.98 10.58 6.40
C TYR A 15 -4.61 10.92 5.79
N GLY A 16 -4.47 12.09 5.18
CA GLY A 16 -3.25 12.56 4.53
C GLY A 16 -3.37 12.54 3.01
N ALA A 17 -2.23 12.48 2.34
CA ALA A 17 -2.15 12.47 0.89
C ALA A 17 -1.08 11.49 0.40
N GLU A 18 -1.29 10.94 -0.79
CA GLU A 18 -0.27 10.13 -1.45
C GLU A 18 1.03 10.93 -1.71
N VAL A 19 2.17 10.24 -1.70
CA VAL A 19 3.45 10.87 -2.04
C VAL A 19 3.53 11.11 -3.54
N ARG A 20 3.99 12.31 -3.92
CA ARG A 20 4.17 12.74 -5.32
C ARG A 20 5.63 12.99 -5.70
N SER A 21 6.49 13.26 -4.73
CA SER A 21 7.91 13.52 -4.97
C SER A 21 8.66 12.22 -5.24
N LEU A 22 9.42 12.17 -6.33
CA LEU A 22 10.27 11.02 -6.66
C LEU A 22 11.35 10.78 -5.59
N HIS A 23 11.65 9.51 -5.33
CA HIS A 23 12.71 9.13 -4.41
C HIS A 23 13.23 7.70 -4.67
N THR A 24 14.27 7.32 -3.94
CA THR A 24 15.04 6.09 -4.15
C THR A 24 14.78 4.99 -3.10
N ARG A 25 13.75 5.16 -2.26
CA ARG A 25 13.49 4.29 -1.09
C ARG A 25 13.22 2.83 -1.45
N LEU A 26 12.53 2.58 -2.56
CA LEU A 26 12.23 1.23 -3.05
C LEU A 26 13.49 0.37 -3.28
N MET A 27 14.64 1.00 -3.58
CA MET A 27 15.93 0.29 -3.71
C MET A 27 16.50 -0.21 -2.37
N ARG A 28 16.00 0.28 -1.24
CA ARG A 28 16.46 -0.08 0.12
C ARG A 28 15.56 -1.14 0.75
N VAL A 29 14.25 -0.91 0.65
CA VAL A 29 13.21 -1.81 1.16
C VAL A 29 12.11 -1.87 0.09
N PRO A 30 12.00 -2.99 -0.66
CA PRO A 30 10.95 -3.19 -1.65
C PRO A 30 9.63 -3.52 -0.93
N LEU A 31 8.88 -4.52 -1.36
CA LEU A 31 7.58 -4.85 -0.74
C LEU A 31 7.71 -5.26 0.74
N ALA A 32 8.63 -6.19 1.05
CA ALA A 32 8.96 -6.64 2.42
C ALA A 32 7.72 -7.03 3.25
N ILE A 33 6.95 -8.01 2.77
CA ILE A 33 5.62 -8.37 3.31
C ILE A 33 5.69 -8.83 4.76
N GLU A 34 6.57 -9.79 5.07
CA GLU A 34 6.69 -10.34 6.42
C GLU A 34 7.26 -9.31 7.38
N GLU A 35 8.26 -8.52 6.97
CA GLU A 35 8.77 -7.44 7.83
C GLU A 35 7.74 -6.33 8.04
N SER A 36 6.90 -6.03 7.04
CA SER A 36 5.79 -5.08 7.20
C SER A 36 4.78 -5.59 8.21
N TYR A 37 4.41 -6.87 8.13
CA TYR A 37 3.52 -7.50 9.10
C TYR A 37 4.12 -7.47 10.51
N SER A 38 5.39 -7.84 10.68
CA SER A 38 6.09 -7.74 11.96
C SER A 38 6.12 -6.30 12.48
N TYR A 39 6.25 -5.30 11.61
CA TYR A 39 6.16 -3.89 12.00
C TYR A 39 4.78 -3.56 12.55
N TRP A 40 3.70 -3.99 11.88
CA TRP A 40 2.33 -3.77 12.36
C TRP A 40 2.06 -4.45 13.70
N GLN A 41 2.58 -5.65 13.92
CA GLN A 41 2.35 -6.38 15.17
C GLN A 41 3.01 -5.75 16.41
N ASN A 42 4.09 -4.99 16.21
CA ASN A 42 4.95 -4.59 17.31
C ASN A 42 5.03 -3.07 17.51
N CYS A 43 4.84 -2.27 16.46
CA CYS A 43 5.07 -0.82 16.50
C CYS A 43 3.91 -0.04 17.16
N HIS A 44 3.40 -0.49 18.30
CA HIS A 44 2.29 0.16 18.99
C HIS A 44 2.70 1.50 19.65
N PRO A 45 1.78 2.48 19.72
CA PRO A 45 2.00 3.72 20.47
C PRO A 45 2.44 3.50 21.92
N ASN A 46 1.98 2.41 22.55
CA ASN A 46 2.33 2.07 23.92
C ASN A 46 3.80 1.67 24.08
N VAL A 47 4.37 0.94 23.12
CA VAL A 47 5.81 0.59 23.12
C VAL A 47 6.64 1.86 23.00
N LEU A 48 6.24 2.77 22.10
CA LEU A 48 6.89 4.07 21.92
C LEU A 48 6.81 4.97 23.16
N ASN A 49 5.78 4.81 24.00
CA ASN A 49 5.56 5.64 25.17
C ASN A 49 6.18 5.08 26.47
N LEU A 50 6.35 3.76 26.56
CA LEU A 50 6.80 3.06 27.77
C LEU A 50 8.29 2.73 27.76
N GLU A 51 8.87 2.45 26.59
CA GLU A 51 10.23 1.89 26.49
C GLU A 51 11.24 2.86 25.87
N VAL A 52 10.78 3.96 25.28
CA VAL A 52 11.65 4.99 24.72
C VAL A 52 11.91 6.04 25.79
N ASP A 53 13.18 6.21 26.15
CA ASP A 53 13.63 7.18 27.14
C ASP A 53 13.44 8.60 26.58
N ARG A 54 12.42 9.30 27.09
CA ARG A 54 12.01 10.64 26.62
C ARG A 54 13.09 11.68 26.84
N ASP A 55 13.92 11.53 27.87
CA ASP A 55 14.99 12.48 28.19
C ASP A 55 16.15 12.36 27.18
N ARG A 56 16.22 11.24 26.45
CA ARG A 56 17.19 10.99 25.37
C ARG A 56 16.67 11.29 23.96
N ILE A 57 15.40 11.67 23.78
CA ILE A 57 14.86 12.01 22.45
C ILE A 57 15.04 13.49 22.20
N THR A 58 16.06 13.87 21.44
CA THR A 58 16.23 15.26 21.00
C THR A 58 15.67 15.49 19.59
N ASN A 59 15.59 14.42 18.78
CA ASN A 59 15.14 14.49 17.40
C ASN A 59 14.53 13.16 16.90
N LYS A 60 14.00 13.17 15.67
CA LYS A 60 13.37 12.00 15.03
C LYS A 60 14.34 10.83 14.81
N THR A 61 15.62 11.10 14.58
CA THR A 61 16.64 10.06 14.38
C THR A 61 16.92 9.31 15.68
N ASP A 62 17.00 10.01 16.81
CA ASP A 62 17.18 9.39 18.12
C ASP A 62 16.02 8.45 18.45
N LYS A 63 14.79 8.88 18.16
CA LYS A 63 13.59 8.05 18.32
C LYS A 63 13.67 6.75 17.50
N ILE A 64 14.12 6.83 16.25
CA ILE A 64 14.27 5.65 15.38
C ILE A 64 15.38 4.74 15.91
N ASN A 65 16.49 5.30 16.40
CA ASN A 65 17.61 4.52 16.93
C ASN A 65 17.22 3.75 18.19
N GLN A 66 16.54 4.39 19.15
CA GLN A 66 16.04 3.72 20.34
C GLN A 66 14.99 2.64 19.99
N LEU A 67 14.06 2.94 19.07
CA LEU A 67 13.11 1.94 18.59
C LEU A 67 13.82 0.76 17.91
N ALA A 68 14.94 1.00 17.23
CA ALA A 68 15.72 -0.06 16.61
C ALA A 68 16.41 -0.96 17.63
N GLU A 69 16.88 -0.42 18.75
CA GLU A 69 17.45 -1.21 19.86
C GLU A 69 16.38 -2.16 20.40
N ILE A 70 15.21 -1.63 20.75
CA ILE A 70 14.05 -2.41 21.21
C ILE A 70 13.67 -3.48 20.18
N ALA A 71 13.52 -3.11 18.92
CA ALA A 71 13.11 -4.02 17.86
C ALA A 71 14.15 -5.12 17.58
N PHE A 72 15.44 -4.81 17.73
CA PHE A 72 16.53 -5.77 17.57
C PHE A 72 16.58 -6.75 18.74
N GLU A 73 16.53 -6.26 19.98
CA GLU A 73 16.51 -7.08 21.20
C GLU A 73 15.31 -8.03 21.23
N LYS A 74 14.13 -7.51 20.88
CA LYS A 74 12.88 -8.28 20.79
C LYS A 74 12.73 -9.07 19.49
N ARG A 75 13.74 -9.04 18.61
CA ARG A 75 13.77 -9.78 17.33
C ARG A 75 12.53 -9.58 16.46
N TRP A 76 12.02 -8.36 16.36
CA TRP A 76 10.82 -8.04 15.55
C TRP A 76 10.96 -8.55 14.11
N PHE A 77 12.15 -8.41 13.53
CA PHE A 77 12.45 -8.84 12.17
C PHE A 77 13.28 -10.14 12.11
N GLY A 78 13.22 -10.98 13.16
CA GLY A 78 13.97 -12.23 13.24
C GLY A 78 15.48 -12.02 13.43
N SER A 79 16.30 -12.66 12.59
CA SER A 79 17.77 -12.67 12.68
C SER A 79 18.48 -11.50 11.97
N LYS A 80 17.76 -10.43 11.64
CA LYS A 80 18.35 -9.28 10.93
C LYS A 80 19.32 -8.51 11.84
N SER A 81 20.38 -7.97 11.25
CA SER A 81 21.35 -7.15 11.97
C SER A 81 20.73 -5.83 12.45
N MET A 82 21.32 -5.23 13.49
CA MET A 82 20.90 -3.93 14.01
C MET A 82 20.81 -2.85 12.92
N ALA A 83 21.82 -2.77 12.04
CA ALA A 83 21.82 -1.84 10.91
C ALA A 83 20.65 -2.08 9.94
N ARG A 84 20.27 -3.34 9.71
CA ARG A 84 19.11 -3.67 8.88
C ARG A 84 17.80 -3.36 9.58
N THR A 85 17.71 -3.57 10.89
CA THR A 85 16.55 -3.18 11.73
C THR A 85 16.32 -1.67 11.68
N GLN A 86 17.36 -0.86 11.89
CA GLN A 86 17.30 0.61 11.75
C GLN A 86 16.79 1.03 10.37
N LEU A 87 17.33 0.41 9.31
CA LEU A 87 16.89 0.69 7.95
C LEU A 87 15.43 0.34 7.72
N LEU A 88 14.95 -0.82 8.21
CA LEU A 88 13.56 -1.24 8.09
C LEU A 88 12.63 -0.26 8.80
N LEU A 89 12.91 0.09 10.06
CA LEU A 89 12.09 1.05 10.82
C LEU A 89 12.06 2.43 10.15
N LYS A 90 13.19 2.90 9.63
CA LYS A 90 13.26 4.17 8.90
C LYS A 90 12.36 4.16 7.65
N GLU A 91 12.39 3.10 6.85
CA GLU A 91 11.57 3.03 5.64
C GLU A 91 10.08 2.74 5.96
N PHE A 92 9.79 1.91 6.97
CA PHE A 92 8.42 1.64 7.41
C PHE A 92 7.75 2.82 8.10
N SER A 93 8.48 3.65 8.84
CA SER A 93 7.92 4.90 9.37
C SER A 93 7.42 5.84 8.27
N GLN A 94 8.01 5.75 7.09
CA GLN A 94 7.64 6.60 5.95
C GLN A 94 6.48 5.99 5.18
N ARG A 95 6.37 4.65 5.20
CA ARG A 95 5.29 3.90 4.57
C ARG A 95 4.01 3.92 5.39
N TYR A 96 4.10 3.76 6.71
CA TYR A 96 2.95 3.52 7.59
C TYR A 96 2.69 4.65 8.57
N ASP A 97 3.71 5.22 9.24
CA ASP A 97 3.47 6.28 10.25
C ASP A 97 2.97 7.59 9.63
N ALA A 98 3.19 7.78 8.32
CA ALA A 98 2.60 8.86 7.54
C ALA A 98 1.05 8.79 7.50
N TYR A 99 0.48 7.61 7.76
CA TYR A 99 -0.96 7.33 7.74
C TYR A 99 -1.38 6.72 9.09
N PRO A 100 -1.43 7.51 10.17
CA PRO A 100 -1.57 7.00 11.54
C PRO A 100 -2.87 6.21 11.75
N VAL A 101 -3.97 6.60 11.11
CA VAL A 101 -5.24 5.86 11.20
C VAL A 101 -5.12 4.48 10.57
N ALA A 102 -4.52 4.39 9.39
CA ALA A 102 -4.26 3.13 8.71
C ALA A 102 -3.33 2.22 9.53
N LEU A 103 -2.26 2.76 10.11
CA LEU A 103 -1.33 2.00 10.95
C LEU A 103 -2.02 1.47 12.22
N LEU A 104 -2.83 2.28 12.90
CA LEU A 104 -3.61 1.84 14.06
C LEU A 104 -4.55 0.67 13.71
N VAL A 105 -5.22 0.75 12.57
CA VAL A 105 -6.10 -0.32 12.09
C VAL A 105 -5.30 -1.59 11.78
N LEU A 106 -4.16 -1.49 11.10
CA LEU A 106 -3.30 -2.64 10.79
C LEU A 106 -2.73 -3.29 12.07
N GLN A 107 -2.43 -2.49 13.08
CA GLN A 107 -1.97 -2.93 14.41
C GLN A 107 -3.03 -3.74 15.17
N GLN A 108 -4.30 -3.36 15.03
CA GLN A 108 -5.41 -4.05 15.67
C GLN A 108 -5.84 -5.28 14.88
N TRP A 109 -6.11 -5.10 13.58
CA TRP A 109 -6.67 -6.14 12.72
C TRP A 109 -5.70 -7.31 12.47
N GLN A 110 -4.41 -7.02 12.27
CA GLN A 110 -3.35 -8.02 12.05
C GLN A 110 -3.76 -9.15 11.08
N PRO A 111 -4.00 -8.85 9.80
CA PRO A 111 -4.48 -9.83 8.83
C PRO A 111 -3.52 -11.03 8.74
N ARG A 112 -3.99 -12.22 9.10
CA ARG A 112 -3.15 -13.44 9.18
C ARG A 112 -2.87 -14.05 7.81
N ASP A 113 -3.78 -13.90 6.87
CA ASP A 113 -3.64 -14.51 5.55
C ASP A 113 -2.63 -13.75 4.68
N LEU A 114 -1.83 -14.50 3.92
CA LEU A 114 -0.76 -13.92 3.10
C LEU A 114 -1.29 -13.06 1.95
N LEU A 115 -2.47 -13.40 1.41
CA LEU A 115 -3.05 -12.71 0.27
C LEU A 115 -3.40 -11.27 0.61
N THR A 116 -4.16 -11.06 1.68
CA THR A 116 -4.50 -9.74 2.21
C THR A 116 -3.24 -8.94 2.53
N ARG A 117 -2.27 -9.55 3.23
CA ARG A 117 -0.99 -8.87 3.55
C ARG A 117 -0.25 -8.39 2.30
N ARG A 118 -0.23 -9.20 1.23
CA ARG A 118 0.34 -8.82 -0.07
C ARG A 118 -0.38 -7.63 -0.70
N ASN A 119 -1.71 -7.65 -0.75
CA ASN A 119 -2.50 -6.56 -1.33
C ASN A 119 -2.26 -5.24 -0.57
N LEU A 120 -2.29 -5.29 0.77
CA LEU A 120 -2.06 -4.13 1.63
C LEU A 120 -0.65 -3.57 1.47
N CYS A 121 0.38 -4.43 1.46
CA CYS A 121 1.76 -3.98 1.25
C CYS A 121 1.94 -3.34 -0.14
N HIS A 122 1.28 -3.87 -1.17
CA HIS A 122 1.37 -3.35 -2.53
C HIS A 122 0.79 -1.94 -2.62
N TRP A 123 -0.43 -1.75 -2.13
CA TRP A 123 -1.08 -0.45 -2.21
C TRP A 123 -0.42 0.58 -1.30
N HIS A 124 0.01 0.21 -0.09
CA HIS A 124 0.81 1.10 0.76
C HIS A 124 2.16 1.47 0.13
N LEU A 125 2.78 0.57 -0.66
CA LEU A 125 3.99 0.91 -1.41
C LEU A 125 3.68 1.88 -2.57
N GLN A 126 2.59 1.66 -3.32
CA GLN A 126 2.16 2.62 -4.37
C GLN A 126 1.84 3.99 -3.77
N LEU A 127 1.24 4.02 -2.58
CA LEU A 127 0.87 5.24 -1.90
C LEU A 127 2.10 6.12 -1.59
N VAL A 128 3.20 5.50 -1.19
CA VAL A 128 4.42 6.23 -0.81
C VAL A 128 5.48 6.31 -1.89
N ASP A 129 5.41 5.51 -2.95
CA ASP A 129 6.38 5.52 -4.03
C ASP A 129 5.70 5.84 -5.38
N PRO A 130 5.76 7.09 -5.85
CA PRO A 130 5.10 7.52 -7.08
C PRO A 130 5.66 6.82 -8.33
N LEU A 131 6.94 6.43 -8.33
CA LEU A 131 7.53 5.70 -9.45
C LEU A 131 6.98 4.26 -9.50
N TYR A 132 6.86 3.59 -8.36
CA TYR A 132 6.21 2.28 -8.28
C TYR A 132 4.73 2.35 -8.65
N ARG A 133 4.02 3.40 -8.22
CA ARG A 133 2.63 3.65 -8.61
C ARG A 133 2.50 3.77 -10.13
N ALA A 134 3.28 4.65 -10.76
CA ALA A 134 3.29 4.81 -12.22
C ALA A 134 3.71 3.52 -12.96
N PHE A 135 4.68 2.78 -12.42
CA PHE A 135 5.12 1.51 -12.98
C PHE A 135 3.99 0.49 -13.01
N THR A 136 3.31 0.29 -11.88
CA THR A 136 2.32 -0.77 -11.71
C THR A 136 0.96 -0.43 -12.29
N ASP A 137 0.57 0.84 -12.28
CA ASP A 137 -0.65 1.35 -12.93
C ASP A 137 -0.45 1.47 -14.45
N HIS A 138 0.32 2.47 -14.89
CA HIS A 138 0.39 2.86 -16.31
C HIS A 138 1.25 1.90 -17.12
N TYR A 139 2.49 1.66 -16.71
CA TYR A 139 3.44 0.93 -17.56
C TYR A 139 3.06 -0.54 -17.71
N LEU A 140 2.78 -1.24 -16.60
CA LEU A 140 2.30 -2.62 -16.68
C LEU A 140 0.92 -2.71 -17.32
N GLY A 141 0.01 -1.77 -17.06
CA GLY A 141 -1.31 -1.71 -17.69
C GLY A 141 -1.23 -1.59 -19.21
N GLN A 142 -0.51 -0.59 -19.72
CA GLN A 142 -0.28 -0.39 -21.15
C GLN A 142 0.36 -1.61 -21.79
N ARG A 143 1.34 -2.23 -21.13
CA ARG A 143 2.04 -3.39 -21.67
C ARG A 143 1.15 -4.63 -21.78
N ARG A 144 0.16 -4.79 -20.88
CA ARG A 144 -0.86 -5.85 -20.99
C ARG A 144 -1.81 -5.61 -22.17
N ILE A 145 -2.13 -4.34 -22.48
CA ILE A 145 -3.04 -3.99 -23.59
C ILE A 145 -2.33 -4.11 -24.95
N LEU A 146 -1.09 -3.65 -25.03
CA LEU A 146 -0.31 -3.64 -26.28
C LEU A 146 0.17 -5.01 -26.72
N SER A 147 0.10 -6.03 -25.86
CA SER A 147 0.47 -7.39 -26.24
C SER A 147 -0.64 -8.04 -27.06
N THR A 148 -0.61 -7.82 -28.38
CA THR A 148 -1.41 -8.60 -29.34
C THR A 148 -0.98 -10.08 -29.39
N ASP A 149 0.24 -10.39 -28.95
CA ASP A 149 0.77 -11.74 -28.75
C ASP A 149 1.28 -11.92 -27.31
N ILE A 150 1.00 -13.08 -26.69
CA ILE A 150 1.38 -13.41 -25.29
C ILE A 150 2.88 -13.22 -25.03
N THR A 151 3.73 -13.39 -26.04
CA THR A 151 5.19 -13.26 -25.96
C THR A 151 5.70 -11.84 -25.78
N ASP A 152 4.91 -10.82 -26.14
CA ASP A 152 5.30 -9.40 -26.07
C ASP A 152 4.84 -8.69 -24.78
N SER A 153 3.97 -9.33 -23.99
CA SER A 153 3.58 -8.82 -22.67
C SER A 153 4.74 -8.82 -21.66
N ASN A 154 5.78 -9.60 -21.91
CA ASN A 154 6.84 -9.91 -20.93
C ASN A 154 7.67 -8.71 -20.51
N ILE A 155 8.08 -8.62 -19.24
CA ILE A 155 9.06 -7.61 -18.79
C ILE A 155 10.41 -8.26 -18.43
N ASP A 156 11.48 -7.50 -18.64
CA ASP A 156 12.81 -7.81 -18.14
C ASP A 156 13.49 -6.54 -17.60
N ARG A 157 14.70 -6.71 -17.05
CA ARG A 157 15.44 -5.61 -16.41
C ARG A 157 15.77 -4.48 -17.39
N ASP A 158 16.05 -4.80 -18.65
CA ASP A 158 16.52 -3.82 -19.63
C ASP A 158 15.36 -2.98 -20.16
N ILE A 159 14.21 -3.63 -20.42
CA ILE A 159 12.99 -2.93 -20.80
C ILE A 159 12.54 -2.01 -19.65
N VAL A 160 12.50 -2.52 -18.42
CA VAL A 160 12.13 -1.69 -17.25
C VAL A 160 13.17 -0.60 -17.00
N GLY A 161 14.47 -0.86 -17.19
CA GLY A 161 15.52 0.15 -17.06
C GLY A 161 15.37 1.31 -18.03
N ARG A 162 15.00 1.04 -19.29
CA ARG A 162 14.67 2.08 -20.28
C ARG A 162 13.43 2.88 -19.90
N TRP A 163 12.39 2.22 -19.40
CA TRP A 163 11.22 2.93 -18.89
C TRP A 163 11.57 3.83 -17.70
N VAL A 164 12.35 3.32 -16.74
CA VAL A 164 12.84 4.12 -15.61
C VAL A 164 13.58 5.33 -16.14
N SER A 165 14.58 5.17 -17.02
CA SER A 165 15.36 6.32 -17.52
C SER A 165 14.52 7.41 -18.20
N GLN A 166 13.40 7.04 -18.83
CA GLN A 166 12.48 7.98 -19.47
C GLN A 166 11.56 8.71 -18.48
N ASN A 167 11.32 8.16 -17.29
CA ASN A 167 10.35 8.66 -16.31
C ASN A 167 10.99 9.35 -15.09
N MET A 168 12.31 9.59 -15.10
CA MET A 168 13.05 10.12 -13.94
C MET A 168 12.98 11.66 -13.76
N GLY A 169 12.30 12.38 -14.66
CA GLY A 169 12.30 13.84 -14.66
C GLY A 169 13.63 14.44 -15.11
N ARG A 170 13.97 15.65 -14.65
CA ARG A 170 15.17 16.40 -15.10
C ARG A 170 16.50 15.88 -14.53
N ASP A 171 16.46 15.13 -13.42
CA ASP A 171 17.64 14.59 -12.75
C ASP A 171 17.97 13.20 -13.28
N HIS A 172 19.04 13.10 -14.05
CA HIS A 172 19.47 11.83 -14.62
C HIS A 172 20.20 10.99 -13.55
N TRP A 173 19.57 9.91 -13.10
CA TRP A 173 20.24 8.91 -12.28
C TRP A 173 21.34 8.20 -13.06
N SER A 174 22.40 7.77 -12.36
CA SER A 174 23.45 6.98 -12.99
C SER A 174 22.90 5.64 -13.52
N PRO A 175 23.53 5.03 -14.54
CA PRO A 175 23.11 3.73 -15.06
C PRO A 175 22.99 2.64 -13.99
N ALA A 176 23.89 2.66 -12.99
CA ALA A 176 23.84 1.73 -11.86
C ALA A 176 22.58 1.91 -11.00
N THR A 177 22.17 3.15 -10.75
CA THR A 177 20.96 3.47 -9.99
C THR A 177 19.70 3.09 -10.75
N ILE A 178 19.64 3.37 -12.07
CA ILE A 178 18.55 2.93 -12.95
C ILE A 178 18.42 1.40 -12.90
N ALA A 179 19.53 0.69 -13.06
CA ALA A 179 19.53 -0.76 -13.07
C ALA A 179 19.12 -1.36 -11.71
N ARG A 180 19.44 -0.68 -10.58
CA ARG A 180 18.98 -1.08 -9.24
C ARG A 180 17.50 -0.79 -9.02
N MET A 181 17.00 0.34 -9.51
CA MET A 181 15.59 0.68 -9.44
C MET A 181 14.75 -0.31 -10.25
N ALA A 182 15.16 -0.62 -11.49
CA ALA A 182 14.48 -1.61 -12.33
C ALA A 182 14.39 -2.98 -11.65
N THR A 183 15.49 -3.45 -11.04
CA THR A 183 15.49 -4.69 -10.26
C THR A 183 14.51 -4.62 -9.09
N GLY A 184 14.48 -3.50 -8.35
CA GLY A 184 13.56 -3.31 -7.23
C GLY A 184 12.09 -3.32 -7.67
N LEU A 185 11.75 -2.60 -8.74
CA LEU A 185 10.40 -2.54 -9.29
C LEU A 185 9.89 -3.92 -9.69
N ILE A 186 10.73 -4.68 -10.42
CA ILE A 186 10.40 -6.05 -10.84
C ILE A 186 10.23 -6.96 -9.62
N ALA A 187 11.13 -6.89 -8.63
CA ALA A 187 11.05 -7.71 -7.43
C ALA A 187 9.78 -7.42 -6.61
N ALA A 188 9.42 -6.14 -6.47
CA ALA A 188 8.20 -5.73 -5.78
C ALA A 188 6.93 -6.17 -6.54
N ALA A 189 6.91 -6.03 -7.87
CA ALA A 189 5.80 -6.50 -8.70
C ALA A 189 5.62 -8.02 -8.66
N ALA A 190 6.72 -8.78 -8.72
CA ALA A 190 6.69 -10.23 -8.59
C ALA A 190 6.14 -10.67 -7.21
N SER A 191 6.60 -10.00 -6.13
CA SER A 191 6.20 -10.33 -4.75
C SER A 191 4.70 -10.21 -4.48
N VAL A 192 3.98 -9.37 -5.24
CA VAL A 192 2.52 -9.25 -5.16
C VAL A 192 1.80 -10.11 -6.23
N GLY A 193 2.51 -10.61 -7.24
CA GLY A 193 1.93 -11.43 -8.31
C GLY A 193 1.51 -10.64 -9.56
N LEU A 194 2.06 -9.45 -9.78
CA LEU A 194 1.85 -8.67 -11.01
C LEU A 194 2.64 -9.20 -12.20
N CYS A 195 3.66 -10.04 -11.95
CA CYS A 195 4.39 -10.76 -12.97
C CYS A 195 4.91 -12.09 -12.41
N SER A 196 5.28 -13.01 -13.31
CA SER A 196 5.77 -14.33 -12.92
C SER A 196 7.07 -14.26 -12.11
N ASP A 197 7.27 -15.19 -11.18
CA ASP A 197 8.46 -15.25 -10.33
C ASP A 197 9.75 -15.72 -11.03
N LYS A 198 9.63 -16.31 -12.22
CA LYS A 198 10.77 -16.83 -12.98
C LYS A 198 11.75 -15.72 -13.37
N MET A 199 13.04 -15.96 -13.16
CA MET A 199 14.09 -15.01 -13.57
C MET A 199 14.16 -14.87 -15.09
N GLY A 200 14.58 -13.69 -15.56
CA GLY A 200 14.64 -13.36 -16.99
C GLY A 200 13.37 -12.67 -17.47
N LYS A 201 12.80 -13.16 -18.58
CA LYS A 201 11.53 -12.67 -19.13
C LYS A 201 10.38 -13.10 -18.24
N ARG A 202 9.67 -12.12 -17.67
CA ARG A 202 8.54 -12.33 -16.76
C ARG A 202 7.22 -12.02 -17.44
N ASN A 203 6.31 -12.99 -17.41
CA ASN A 203 4.95 -12.81 -17.93
C ASN A 203 4.17 -11.88 -17.00
N LEU A 204 3.38 -10.96 -17.56
CA LEU A 204 2.50 -10.11 -16.77
C LEU A 204 1.25 -10.86 -16.35
N LEU A 205 0.83 -10.63 -15.11
CA LEU A 205 -0.31 -11.29 -14.47
C LEU A 205 -1.15 -10.23 -13.74
N TYR A 206 -2.37 -10.61 -13.36
CA TYR A 206 -3.12 -9.89 -12.34
C TYR A 206 -3.08 -10.69 -11.04
N PRO A 207 -2.74 -10.05 -9.91
CA PRO A 207 -2.72 -10.74 -8.64
C PRO A 207 -4.14 -11.03 -8.19
N GLN A 208 -4.29 -12.08 -7.37
CA GLN A 208 -5.50 -12.22 -6.59
C GLN A 208 -5.60 -11.06 -5.59
N VAL A 209 -6.82 -10.63 -5.32
CA VAL A 209 -7.12 -9.59 -4.33
C VAL A 209 -8.15 -10.17 -3.37
N SER A 210 -8.01 -9.97 -2.06
CA SER A 210 -9.03 -10.38 -1.08
C SER A 210 -10.09 -9.30 -0.87
N ASP A 211 -11.32 -9.70 -0.55
CA ASP A 211 -12.42 -8.73 -0.30
C ASP A 211 -12.14 -7.85 0.91
N ARG A 212 -11.54 -8.42 1.97
CA ARG A 212 -11.13 -7.65 3.15
C ARG A 212 -10.09 -6.58 2.81
N ALA A 213 -9.16 -6.86 1.89
CA ALA A 213 -8.22 -5.85 1.41
C ALA A 213 -8.94 -4.75 0.63
N VAL A 214 -9.90 -5.10 -0.23
CA VAL A 214 -10.71 -4.12 -0.98
C VAL A 214 -11.50 -3.22 -0.03
N GLU A 215 -12.19 -3.78 0.96
CA GLU A 215 -12.92 -2.99 1.97
C GLU A 215 -11.99 -2.04 2.72
N TYR A 216 -10.89 -2.56 3.27
CA TYR A 216 -9.87 -1.76 3.95
C TYR A 216 -9.44 -0.57 3.08
N TRP A 217 -9.06 -0.86 1.83
CA TRP A 217 -8.48 0.16 0.97
C TRP A 217 -9.54 1.16 0.52
N LEU A 218 -10.79 0.74 0.32
CA LEU A 218 -11.90 1.62 -0.02
C LEU A 218 -12.23 2.59 1.12
N TYR A 219 -12.36 2.11 2.35
CA TYR A 219 -12.58 2.95 3.53
C TYR A 219 -11.39 3.88 3.80
N PHE A 220 -10.17 3.43 3.51
CA PHE A 220 -8.98 4.26 3.62
C PHE A 220 -8.95 5.37 2.56
N LEU A 221 -9.19 5.04 1.28
CA LEU A 221 -9.19 6.01 0.18
C LEU A 221 -10.28 7.06 0.33
N ARG A 222 -11.45 6.73 0.89
CA ARG A 222 -12.57 7.67 1.11
C ARG A 222 -12.14 8.95 1.84
N ALA A 223 -11.17 8.84 2.74
CA ALA A 223 -10.68 9.92 3.60
C ALA A 223 -9.25 10.38 3.21
N LEU A 224 -8.66 9.83 2.15
CA LEU A 224 -7.32 10.15 1.67
C LEU A 224 -7.39 11.12 0.48
N THR A 225 -6.42 12.03 0.38
CA THR A 225 -6.19 12.80 -0.85
C THR A 225 -5.31 12.02 -1.83
N PHE A 226 -5.86 11.63 -2.98
CA PHE A 226 -5.14 10.86 -4.00
C PHE A 226 -5.55 11.28 -5.42
N GLU A 227 -4.80 10.82 -6.42
CA GLU A 227 -5.14 11.05 -7.83
C GLU A 227 -6.23 10.10 -8.34
N GLY A 228 -7.31 10.66 -8.89
CA GLY A 228 -8.43 9.92 -9.46
C GLY A 228 -9.68 9.96 -8.60
N THR A 229 -10.50 8.92 -8.69
CA THR A 229 -11.76 8.75 -7.95
C THR A 229 -11.77 7.42 -7.20
N LEU A 230 -12.76 7.20 -6.32
CA LEU A 230 -12.90 5.92 -5.63
C LEU A 230 -13.15 4.73 -6.56
N LEU A 231 -13.64 4.95 -7.78
CA LEU A 231 -13.87 3.89 -8.77
C LEU A 231 -12.81 3.82 -9.87
N ASP A 232 -12.05 4.90 -10.08
CA ASP A 232 -11.00 4.95 -11.08
C ASP A 232 -9.74 5.60 -10.51
N ASN A 233 -8.78 4.77 -10.10
CA ASN A 233 -7.54 5.19 -9.48
C ASN A 233 -6.41 4.19 -9.74
N PRO A 234 -5.14 4.62 -9.56
CA PRO A 234 -3.97 3.77 -9.81
C PRO A 234 -3.91 2.48 -8.97
N TYR A 235 -4.57 2.45 -7.81
CA TYR A 235 -4.55 1.31 -6.89
C TYR A 235 -5.42 0.15 -7.40
N TRP A 236 -6.55 0.46 -8.04
CA TRP A 236 -7.41 -0.55 -8.63
C TRP A 236 -6.92 -1.03 -9.99
N ARG A 237 -6.45 -0.09 -10.83
CA ARG A 237 -5.91 -0.41 -12.16
C ARG A 237 -4.68 -1.31 -12.09
N SER A 238 -3.80 -1.12 -11.11
CA SER A 238 -2.61 -1.95 -10.96
C SER A 238 -2.93 -3.44 -10.79
N VAL A 239 -4.03 -3.75 -10.10
CA VAL A 239 -4.49 -5.13 -9.83
C VAL A 239 -5.60 -5.60 -10.78
N GLY A 240 -5.96 -4.79 -11.78
CA GLY A 240 -6.96 -5.15 -12.79
C GLY A 240 -8.42 -5.02 -12.34
N LEU A 241 -8.68 -4.41 -11.18
CA LEU A 241 -10.04 -4.16 -10.69
C LEU A 241 -10.57 -2.87 -11.35
N THR A 242 -11.15 -2.98 -12.53
CA THR A 242 -11.63 -1.80 -13.29
C THR A 242 -13.04 -2.00 -13.82
N GLY A 243 -13.76 -0.89 -14.00
CA GLY A 243 -15.12 -0.89 -14.56
C GLY A 243 -16.08 -1.83 -13.82
N SER A 244 -16.83 -2.62 -14.59
CA SER A 244 -17.86 -3.53 -14.07
C SER A 244 -17.32 -4.61 -13.13
N LEU A 245 -16.04 -5.00 -13.25
CA LEU A 245 -15.44 -5.98 -12.34
C LEU A 245 -15.30 -5.41 -10.93
N LEU A 246 -14.89 -4.14 -10.81
CA LEU A 246 -14.83 -3.47 -9.52
C LEU A 246 -16.24 -3.31 -8.95
N GLU A 247 -17.20 -2.79 -9.73
CA GLU A 247 -18.58 -2.58 -9.27
C GLU A 247 -19.25 -3.87 -8.78
N THR A 248 -19.13 -4.97 -9.55
CA THR A 248 -19.64 -6.29 -9.16
C THR A 248 -19.04 -6.76 -7.84
N ARG A 249 -17.76 -6.43 -7.61
CA ARG A 249 -17.07 -6.78 -6.38
C ARG A 249 -17.56 -5.93 -5.21
N LEU A 250 -17.71 -4.62 -5.40
CA LEU A 250 -18.22 -3.70 -4.39
C LEU A 250 -19.63 -4.10 -3.89
N GLN A 251 -20.50 -4.56 -4.79
CA GLN A 251 -21.84 -5.04 -4.44
C GLN A 251 -21.88 -6.27 -3.52
N ARG A 252 -20.74 -6.97 -3.36
CA ARG A 252 -20.64 -8.20 -2.55
C ARG A 252 -19.95 -7.97 -1.22
N LEU A 253 -19.46 -6.75 -0.96
CA LEU A 253 -18.72 -6.46 0.26
C LEU A 253 -19.69 -6.32 1.44
N PRO A 254 -19.47 -7.03 2.56
CA PRO A 254 -20.43 -7.08 3.67
C PRO A 254 -20.67 -5.72 4.34
N ASN A 255 -19.69 -4.81 4.28
CA ASN A 255 -19.78 -3.50 4.92
C ASN A 255 -20.04 -2.36 3.91
N LEU A 256 -20.63 -2.67 2.76
CA LEU A 256 -20.88 -1.71 1.69
C LEU A 256 -22.16 -2.04 0.90
N ASP A 257 -23.14 -1.14 0.90
CA ASP A 257 -24.36 -1.28 0.09
C ASP A 257 -24.24 -0.55 -1.25
N PHE A 258 -23.25 -0.94 -2.06
CA PHE A 258 -22.93 -0.24 -3.31
C PHE A 258 -24.06 -0.31 -4.35
N ARG A 259 -24.45 0.87 -4.88
CA ARG A 259 -25.46 1.01 -5.94
C ARG A 259 -25.01 2.02 -6.98
N ARG A 260 -25.31 1.74 -8.25
CA ARG A 260 -25.11 2.67 -9.36
C ARG A 260 -26.38 2.77 -10.19
N MET A 261 -26.82 4.01 -10.46
CA MET A 261 -27.94 4.33 -11.33
C MET A 261 -27.50 5.38 -12.37
N GLY A 262 -27.04 4.92 -13.53
CA GLY A 262 -26.41 5.79 -14.53
C GLY A 262 -25.12 6.40 -13.99
N GLU A 263 -25.07 7.73 -13.88
CA GLU A 263 -23.94 8.46 -13.30
C GLU A 263 -24.06 8.66 -11.78
N LEU A 264 -25.20 8.35 -11.18
CA LEU A 264 -25.37 8.42 -9.73
C LEU A 264 -24.72 7.20 -9.08
N ILE A 265 -23.73 7.45 -8.23
CA ILE A 265 -23.02 6.43 -7.45
C ILE A 265 -23.36 6.64 -5.98
N ASP A 266 -23.88 5.59 -5.35
CA ASP A 266 -24.06 5.51 -3.91
C ASP A 266 -23.23 4.36 -3.36
N PHE A 267 -22.33 4.66 -2.43
CA PHE A 267 -21.50 3.64 -1.80
C PHE A 267 -22.21 2.92 -0.65
N GLY A 268 -23.24 3.52 -0.03
CA GLY A 268 -23.97 2.87 1.06
C GLY A 268 -23.06 2.43 2.22
N TRP A 269 -22.18 3.32 2.70
CA TRP A 269 -21.19 3.03 3.74
C TRP A 269 -21.87 2.54 5.03
N GLN A 270 -21.52 1.33 5.46
CA GLN A 270 -22.07 0.72 6.69
C GLN A 270 -21.26 1.05 7.95
N CYS A 271 -20.07 1.62 7.78
CA CYS A 271 -19.20 2.06 8.85
C CYS A 271 -18.90 3.56 8.67
N ALA A 272 -18.72 4.27 9.78
CA ALA A 272 -18.45 5.70 9.75
C ALA A 272 -17.10 6.00 9.08
N ASP A 273 -16.06 5.24 9.44
CA ASP A 273 -14.69 5.42 8.99
C ASP A 273 -13.91 4.10 8.98
N LEU A 274 -12.60 4.15 8.69
CA LEU A 274 -11.75 2.95 8.65
C LEU A 274 -11.59 2.26 10.02
N LYS A 275 -11.65 3.02 11.12
CA LYS A 275 -11.53 2.46 12.47
C LYS A 275 -12.80 1.70 12.86
N ASP A 276 -13.95 2.28 12.57
CA ASP A 276 -15.25 1.66 12.80
C ASP A 276 -15.41 0.37 11.98
N TRP A 277 -14.96 0.39 10.72
CA TRP A 277 -14.86 -0.82 9.91
C TRP A 277 -14.01 -1.92 10.58
N ALA A 278 -12.83 -1.56 11.10
CA ALA A 278 -11.95 -2.53 11.76
C ALA A 278 -12.57 -3.10 13.05
N LEU A 279 -13.26 -2.27 13.84
CA LEU A 279 -13.96 -2.70 15.05
C LEU A 279 -15.11 -3.68 14.73
N ARG A 280 -15.76 -3.51 13.58
CA ARG A 280 -16.83 -4.40 13.13
C ARG A 280 -16.30 -5.76 12.69
N LEU A 281 -15.13 -5.82 12.05
CA LEU A 281 -14.44 -7.07 11.73
C LEU A 281 -14.19 -7.94 12.96
N ASP A 282 -13.73 -7.33 14.05
CA ASP A 282 -13.39 -8.06 15.28
C ASP A 282 -14.63 -8.72 15.89
N ARG A 283 -15.81 -8.09 15.77
CA ARG A 283 -17.08 -8.65 16.25
C ARG A 283 -17.53 -9.85 15.41
N GLU A 284 -17.42 -9.76 14.09
CA GLU A 284 -17.77 -10.86 13.17
C GLU A 284 -16.88 -12.10 13.36
N ASN A 285 -15.65 -11.95 13.88
CA ASN A 285 -14.75 -13.07 14.15
C ASN A 285 -14.98 -13.73 15.53
N LEU A 286 -15.80 -13.11 16.40
CA LEU A 286 -16.12 -13.62 17.74
C LEU A 286 -17.48 -14.33 17.80
N GLU A 287 -18.33 -14.13 16.79
CA GLU A 287 -19.62 -14.82 16.59
C GLU A 287 -19.47 -16.06 15.69
#